data_AF-A0A6A5UZX5-F1
#
_entry.id   AF-A0A6A5UZX5-F1
#
_cell.length_a   1.000
_cell.length_b   1.000
_cell.length_c   1.000
_cell.angle_alpha   90.00
_cell.angle_beta   90.00
_cell.angle_gamma   90.00
#
_symmetry.space_group_name_H-M   'P 1'
#
loop_
_entity.id
_entity.type
_entity.pdbx_description
1 polymer ?
#
loop_
_entity_poly.entity_id
_entity_poly.type
_entity_poly.pdbx_seq_one_letter_code
_entity_poly.pdbx_strand_id
1 'polypeptide(L)' 'MSQRTLRQVYITVYTGINSKGSCYSLRVYGSYSSYRTAYYYSNSDGSFYYANADGSTY' A
#
# COMPACT_ATOMS: atom_id res chain seq x y z
N MET A 1 -6.94 -28.76 -7.15
CA MET A 1 -5.81 -27.88 -7.49
C MET A 1 -5.69 -26.83 -6.40
N SER A 2 -4.71 -26.95 -5.51
CA SER A 2 -4.48 -25.97 -4.44
C SER A 2 -3.75 -24.76 -5.05
N GLN A 3 -4.43 -23.62 -5.15
CA GLN A 3 -3.79 -22.36 -5.55
C GLN A 3 -2.77 -21.99 -4.47
N ARG A 4 -1.49 -22.21 -4.78
CA ARG A 4 -0.38 -21.60 -4.04
C ARG A 4 -0.62 -20.09 -4.04
N THR A 5 -0.93 -19.52 -2.88
CA THR A 5 -1.09 -18.06 -2.72
C THR A 5 0.20 -17.42 -3.18
N LEU A 6 0.21 -16.85 -4.39
CA LEU A 6 1.34 -16.07 -4.87
C LEU A 6 1.53 -14.98 -3.84
N ARG A 7 2.66 -15.04 -3.10
CA ARG A 7 3.04 -13.99 -2.16
C ARG A 7 3.05 -12.72 -2.99
N GLN A 8 2.06 -11.86 -2.76
CA GLN A 8 1.87 -10.66 -3.55
C GLN A 8 3.10 -9.78 -3.32
N VAL A 9 4.05 -9.85 -4.26
CA VAL A 9 5.25 -9.03 -4.24
C VAL A 9 4.79 -7.62 -4.53
N TYR A 10 5.07 -6.71 -3.60
CA TYR A 10 4.91 -5.29 -3.83
C TYR A 10 6.25 -4.60 -3.82
N ILE A 11 6.33 -3.53 -4.59
CA ILE A 11 7.40 -2.55 -4.49
C ILE A 11 6.83 -1.29 -3.84
N THR A 12 7.61 -0.68 -2.95
CA THR A 12 7.30 0.67 -2.46
C THR A 12 7.83 1.65 -3.49
N VAL A 13 6.93 2.38 -4.13
CA VAL A 13 7.28 3.35 -5.19
C VAL A 13 7.52 4.73 -4.60
N TYR A 14 6.78 5.08 -3.54
CA TYR A 14 6.89 6.37 -2.90
C TYR A 14 6.73 6.22 -1.39
N THR A 15 7.52 6.96 -0.63
CA THR A 15 7.41 7.06 0.82
C THR A 15 7.84 8.45 1.27
N GLY A 16 7.28 8.93 2.37
CA GLY A 16 7.68 10.22 2.92
C GLY A 16 6.97 10.55 4.21
N ILE A 17 7.40 11.67 4.80
CA ILE A 17 6.86 12.24 6.03
C ILE A 17 6.52 13.68 5.72
N ASN A 18 5.31 14.12 6.07
CA ASN A 18 4.92 15.52 5.88
C ASN A 18 5.30 16.38 7.09
N SER A 19 5.10 17.71 7.01
CA SER A 19 5.43 18.66 8.08
C SER A 19 4.64 18.46 9.38
N LYS A 20 3.57 17.66 9.37
CA LYS A 20 2.78 17.30 10.55
C LYS A 20 3.24 15.97 11.20
N GLY A 21 4.28 15.35 10.64
CA GLY A 21 4.80 14.07 11.09
C GLY A 21 3.99 12.86 10.61
N SER A 22 3.03 13.03 9.70
CA SER A 22 2.32 11.89 9.12
C SER A 22 3.18 11.21 8.05
N CYS A 23 3.28 9.88 8.15
CA CYS A 23 3.97 9.03 7.19
C CYS A 23 3.01 8.60 6.09
N TYR A 24 3.48 8.52 4.85
CA TYR A 24 2.71 7.97 3.74
C TYR A 24 3.57 7.01 2.91
N SER A 25 2.93 6.04 2.27
CA SER A 25 3.58 5.10 1.36
C SER A 25 2.64 4.67 0.22
N LEU A 26 3.17 4.69 -1.00
CA LEU A 26 2.53 4.12 -2.18
C LEU A 26 3.20 2.78 -2.52
N ARG A 27 2.40 1.72 -2.54
CA ARG A 27 2.83 0.37 -2.88
C ARG A 27 2.20 -0.06 -4.19
N VAL A 28 2.95 -0.79 -4.99
CA VAL A 28 2.47 -1.34 -6.26
C VAL A 28 2.62 -2.84 -6.24
N TYR A 29 1.51 -3.52 -6.50
CA TYR A 29 1.38 -4.97 -6.54
C TYR A 29 1.20 -5.45 -7.98
N GLY A 30 1.85 -6.55 -8.34
CA GLY A 30 1.65 -7.21 -9.64
C GLY A 30 2.78 -7.02 -10.64
N SER A 31 2.57 -7.50 -11.87
CA SER A 31 3.49 -7.43 -13.00
C SER A 31 3.22 -6.21 -13.88
N TYR A 32 4.18 -5.88 -14.75
CA TYR A 32 4.20 -4.67 -15.60
C TYR A 32 2.90 -4.40 -16.38
N SER A 33 2.09 -5.41 -16.71
CA SER A 33 0.84 -5.25 -17.47
C SER A 33 -0.43 -5.11 -16.62
N SER A 34 -0.36 -5.27 -15.30
CA SER A 34 -1.54 -5.25 -14.41
C SER A 34 -1.13 -4.87 -13.00
N TYR A 35 -0.50 -3.71 -12.88
CA TYR A 35 -0.11 -3.16 -11.59
C TYR A 35 -1.32 -2.57 -10.87
N ARG A 36 -1.46 -2.88 -9.58
CA ARG A 36 -2.47 -2.27 -8.72
C ARG A 36 -1.79 -1.51 -7.59
N THR A 37 -2.30 -0.32 -7.30
CA THR A 37 -1.74 0.56 -6.27
C THR A 37 -2.46 0.36 -4.95
N ALA A 38 -1.71 0.28 -3.85
CA ALA A 38 -2.24 0.46 -2.50
C ALA A 38 -1.61 1.71 -1.88
N TYR A 39 -2.38 2.44 -1.10
CA TYR A 39 -1.95 3.65 -0.42
C TYR A 39 -2.05 3.46 1.08
N TYR A 40 -0.99 3.85 1.78
CA TYR A 40 -0.93 3.82 3.23
C TYR A 40 -0.62 5.21 3.78
N TYR A 41 -1.31 5.58 4.84
CA TYR A 41 -1.13 6.83 5.56
C TYR A 41 -1.19 6.56 7.07
N SER A 42 -0.25 7.11 7.82
CA SER A 42 -0.21 7.00 9.27
C SER A 42 0.05 8.37 9.87
N ASN A 43 -0.82 8.78 10.78
CA ASN A 43 -0.73 10.04 11.50
C ASN A 43 0.10 9.85 12.77
N SER A 44 0.64 10.97 13.26
CA SER A 44 1.41 11.02 14.50
C SER A 44 0.56 10.71 15.75
N ASP A 45 -0.76 10.86 15.67
CA ASP A 45 -1.71 10.48 16.73
C ASP A 45 -2.00 8.97 16.79
N GLY A 46 -1.36 8.18 15.92
CA GLY A 46 -1.53 6.73 15.83
C GLY A 46 -2.70 6.27 14.96
N SER A 47 -3.54 7.19 14.47
CA SER A 47 -4.54 6.86 13.46
C SER A 47 -3.88 6.53 12.12
N PHE A 48 -4.50 5.64 11.35
CA PHE A 48 -4.00 5.25 10.04
C PHE A 48 -5.14 5.12 9.03
N TYR A 49 -4.78 5.14 7.77
CA TYR A 49 -5.64 4.84 6.63
C TYR A 49 -4.88 3.94 5.67
N TYR A 50 -5.51 2.84 5.27
CA TYR A 50 -4.96 1.89 4.31
C TYR A 50 -5.97 1.65 3.18
N ALA A 51 -5.67 2.11 1.97
CA ALA A 51 -6.42 1.76 0.76
C ALA A 51 -5.74 0.61 0.04
N ASN A 52 -6.42 -0.53 -0.07
CA ASN A 52 -5.92 -1.69 -0.78
C ASN A 52 -6.09 -1.54 -2.29
N ALA A 53 -5.31 -2.34 -2.99
CA ALA A 53 -5.37 -2.51 -4.45
C ALA A 53 -6.72 -3.03 -4.98
N ASP A 54 -7.56 -3.61 -4.14
CA ASP A 54 -8.90 -4.08 -4.49
C ASP A 54 -10.01 -3.02 -4.24
N GLY A 55 -9.63 -1.84 -3.75
CA GLY A 55 -10.55 -0.75 -3.43
C GLY A 55 -11.10 -0.79 -2.00
N SER A 56 -10.80 -1.81 -1.20
CA SER A 56 -11.16 -1.82 0.22
C SER A 56 -10.29 -0.86 1.05
N THR A 57 -10.86 -0.31 2.13
CA THR A 57 -10.16 0.64 3.02
C THR A 57 -10.25 0.21 4.49
N TYR A 58 -9.17 0.44 5.25
CA TYR A 58 -9.06 0.14 6.68
C TYR A 58 -8.46 1.31 7.46
#